data_AF-A0A0G2EK06-F1
#
_entry.id   AF-A0A0G2EK06-F1
#
_cell.length_a   1.000
_cell.length_b   1.000
_cell.length_c   1.000
_cell.angle_alpha   90.00
_cell.angle_beta   90.00
_cell.angle_gamma   90.00
#
_symmetry.space_group_name_H-M   'P 1'
#
loop_
_entity.id
_entity.type
_entity.pdbx_description
1 polymer ?
#
loop_
_entity_poly.entity_id
_entity_poly.type
_entity_poly.pdbx_seq_one_letter_code
_entity_poly.pdbx_strand_id
1 'polypeptide(L)'
;MRPQPGHNDIHRPHQLGFSPRPSSPSNAPNAPNAAGASDPYAHPDDNPSHRARLRAMAANPGAHPYVRKHAPENDPENREIKALRTRERLHWDEIADRLNARRVAAGKTPSFTVAAVYGRFARVAPRIAELDGESGFDYKDFLNFRHERQVSAAGKRRRQEPPMPVLGEGEEALLAECYEEVERERWENVARKFKVKAGLRLTPAQVARRWKNL
;
A
#
# COMPACT_ATOMS: atom_id res chain seq x y z
N MET A 1 -12.29 52.52 62.92
CA MET A 1 -13.72 52.52 63.26
C MET A 1 -14.47 53.18 62.12
N ARG A 2 -15.22 52.41 61.33
CA ARG A 2 -16.02 52.87 60.18
C ARG A 2 -17.50 52.59 60.48
N PRO A 3 -18.43 53.46 60.07
CA PRO A 3 -19.83 53.40 60.48
C PRO A 3 -20.67 52.41 59.67
N GLN A 4 -21.80 52.05 60.27
CA GLN A 4 -22.86 51.12 59.85
C GLN A 4 -23.62 51.55 58.57
N PRO A 5 -24.35 50.61 57.91
CA PRO A 5 -25.14 50.85 56.71
C PRO A 5 -26.61 51.18 57.03
N GLY A 6 -27.21 52.08 56.23
CA GLY A 6 -28.63 52.47 56.29
C GLY A 6 -29.28 52.34 54.92
N HIS A 7 -30.46 51.70 54.92
CA HIS A 7 -31.27 51.19 53.81
C HIS A 7 -32.20 52.24 53.16
N ASN A 8 -32.81 51.84 52.03
CA ASN A 8 -34.03 52.33 51.34
C ASN A 8 -33.85 53.54 50.39
N ASP A 9 -34.53 53.67 49.24
CA ASP A 9 -35.51 52.83 48.54
C ASP A 9 -35.73 53.40 47.11
N ILE A 10 -36.15 52.51 46.19
CA ILE A 10 -37.17 52.69 45.11
C ILE A 10 -36.98 53.81 44.04
N HIS A 11 -36.79 53.40 42.77
CA HIS A 11 -37.77 53.54 41.65
C HIS A 11 -37.15 53.23 40.28
N ARG A 12 -37.59 52.15 39.61
CA ARG A 12 -37.88 52.17 38.17
C ARG A 12 -39.02 51.18 37.84
N PRO A 13 -39.94 51.52 36.91
CA PRO A 13 -41.31 51.02 36.93
C PRO A 13 -41.55 49.78 36.07
N HIS A 14 -42.59 49.05 36.48
CA HIS A 14 -43.40 48.12 35.70
C HIS A 14 -44.27 48.85 34.66
N GLN A 15 -44.53 48.21 33.51
CA GLN A 15 -45.84 48.02 32.84
C GLN A 15 -45.64 47.00 31.68
N LEU A 16 -46.13 45.75 31.73
CA LEU A 16 -47.52 45.22 31.58
C LEU A 16 -48.04 45.39 30.13
N GLY A 17 -48.65 44.42 29.42
CA GLY A 17 -49.15 43.06 29.67
C GLY A 17 -49.18 42.28 28.34
N PHE A 18 -49.44 40.97 28.29
CA PHE A 18 -50.76 40.34 28.39
C PHE A 18 -50.63 38.84 28.75
N SER A 19 -51.48 38.36 29.65
CA SER A 19 -51.93 36.95 29.83
C SER A 19 -53.32 36.79 29.15
N PRO A 20 -54.00 35.61 29.03
CA PRO A 20 -53.88 34.31 29.75
C PRO A 20 -53.90 33.04 28.84
N ARG A 21 -53.31 31.88 29.21
CA ARG A 21 -53.80 30.68 29.97
C ARG A 21 -54.80 29.75 29.19
N PRO A 22 -55.09 28.51 29.65
CA PRO A 22 -54.43 27.20 29.43
C PRO A 22 -55.31 26.18 28.65
N SER A 23 -54.79 24.96 28.44
CA SER A 23 -55.46 23.63 28.57
C SER A 23 -55.13 22.65 27.42
N SER A 24 -54.43 21.57 27.74
CA SER A 24 -54.53 20.30 27.00
C SER A 24 -55.88 19.64 27.32
N PRO A 25 -56.47 18.85 26.40
CA PRO A 25 -56.34 17.39 26.56
C PRO A 25 -56.32 16.58 25.24
N SER A 26 -55.80 15.35 25.36
CA SER A 26 -56.10 14.10 24.62
C SER A 26 -56.63 14.16 23.19
N ASN A 27 -55.88 13.56 22.26
CA ASN A 27 -56.35 12.38 21.51
C ASN A 27 -55.26 11.81 20.58
N ALA A 28 -54.72 10.64 20.94
CA ALA A 28 -54.64 9.53 19.97
C ALA A 28 -56.05 8.88 19.98
N PRO A 29 -56.58 8.25 18.90
CA PRO A 29 -55.85 7.36 17.99
C PRO A 29 -56.27 7.42 16.51
N ASN A 30 -55.38 7.00 15.60
CA ASN A 30 -55.69 6.01 14.54
C ASN A 30 -54.52 5.94 13.54
N ALA A 31 -53.87 4.77 13.48
CA ALA A 31 -53.50 4.20 12.19
C ALA A 31 -54.74 3.46 11.67
N PRO A 32 -55.00 3.40 10.34
CA PRO A 32 -54.31 2.39 9.55
C PRO A 32 -53.99 2.78 8.09
N ASN A 33 -52.95 2.12 7.57
CA ASN A 33 -52.72 1.75 6.16
C ASN A 33 -52.81 2.83 5.06
N ALA A 34 -51.65 3.24 4.55
CA ALA A 34 -51.44 3.43 3.12
C ALA A 34 -50.25 2.57 2.69
N ALA A 35 -50.58 1.49 2.00
CA ALA A 35 -49.63 0.62 1.32
C ALA A 35 -48.96 1.38 0.16
N GLY A 36 -47.71 0.99 -0.13
CA GLY A 36 -47.19 1.03 -1.50
C GLY A 36 -46.69 2.38 -2.02
N ALA A 37 -45.57 2.86 -1.47
CA ALA A 37 -44.63 3.62 -2.29
C ALA A 37 -43.30 2.86 -2.28
N SER A 38 -43.22 1.83 -3.11
CA SER A 38 -41.97 1.16 -3.44
C SER A 38 -41.07 2.18 -4.14
N ASP A 39 -40.07 2.67 -3.43
CA ASP A 39 -38.95 3.42 -4.00
C ASP A 39 -38.29 2.53 -5.07
N PRO A 40 -38.32 2.89 -6.37
CA PRO A 40 -37.92 2.02 -7.47
C PRO A 40 -36.41 1.73 -7.51
N TYR A 41 -35.64 2.27 -6.56
CA TYR A 41 -34.20 2.03 -6.39
C TYR A 41 -33.82 1.31 -5.09
N ALA A 42 -34.79 0.79 -4.32
CA ALA A 42 -34.50 -0.04 -3.16
C ALA A 42 -33.88 -1.38 -3.63
N HIS A 43 -32.54 -1.47 -3.56
CA HIS A 43 -31.80 -2.71 -3.78
C HIS A 43 -32.39 -3.80 -2.88
N PRO A 44 -32.56 -5.05 -3.33
CA PRO A 44 -33.23 -6.11 -2.56
C PRO A 44 -32.58 -6.43 -1.20
N ASP A 45 -31.40 -5.87 -0.92
CA ASP A 45 -30.68 -5.99 0.36
C ASP A 45 -30.90 -4.81 1.32
N ASP A 46 -31.67 -3.79 0.91
CA ASP A 46 -31.87 -2.56 1.67
C ASP A 46 -32.97 -2.72 2.74
N ASN A 47 -32.67 -3.57 3.72
CA ASN A 47 -33.49 -3.83 4.88
C ASN A 47 -33.31 -2.69 5.93
N PRO A 48 -34.36 -2.30 6.69
CA PRO A 48 -34.24 -1.39 7.83
C PRO A 48 -33.07 -1.67 8.78
N SER A 49 -32.74 -2.94 8.98
CA SER A 49 -31.58 -3.39 9.76
C SER A 49 -30.23 -3.06 9.10
N HIS A 50 -30.14 -3.11 7.76
CA HIS A 50 -28.97 -2.69 6.98
C HIS A 50 -28.77 -1.17 7.08
N ARG A 51 -29.83 -0.39 6.94
CA ARG A 51 -29.80 1.08 7.09
C ARG A 51 -29.42 1.51 8.50
N ALA A 52 -29.94 0.84 9.53
CA ALA A 52 -29.57 1.08 10.92
C ALA A 52 -28.10 0.74 11.17
N ARG A 53 -27.58 -0.35 10.57
CA ARG A 53 -26.17 -0.73 10.65
C ARG A 53 -25.25 0.30 9.97
N LEU A 54 -25.64 0.80 8.80
CA LEU A 54 -24.89 1.85 8.10
C LEU A 54 -24.88 3.18 8.88
N ARG A 55 -26.01 3.59 9.48
CA ARG A 55 -26.07 4.76 10.36
C ARG A 55 -25.23 4.58 11.61
N ALA A 56 -25.24 3.38 12.22
CA ALA A 56 -24.40 3.07 13.36
C ALA A 56 -22.90 3.05 13.00
N MET A 57 -22.54 2.59 11.81
CA MET A 57 -21.17 2.66 11.28
C MET A 57 -20.72 4.11 11.02
N ALA A 58 -21.61 4.95 10.47
CA ALA A 58 -21.33 6.37 10.24
C ALA A 58 -21.22 7.17 11.54
N ALA A 59 -22.02 6.81 12.56
CA ALA A 59 -22.01 7.45 13.87
C ALA A 59 -20.81 7.05 14.74
N ASN A 60 -20.13 5.94 14.44
CA ASN A 60 -18.96 5.49 15.20
C ASN A 60 -17.89 4.87 14.30
N PRO A 61 -17.06 5.71 13.62
CA PRO A 61 -16.05 5.26 12.66
C PRO A 61 -14.94 4.37 13.25
N GLY A 62 -14.89 4.21 14.58
CA GLY A 62 -13.92 3.37 15.29
C GLY A 62 -14.46 2.04 15.83
N ALA A 63 -15.75 1.74 15.66
CA ALA A 63 -16.40 0.60 16.35
C ALA A 63 -16.37 -0.74 15.60
N HIS A 64 -15.80 -0.82 14.39
CA HIS A 64 -15.70 -2.09 13.68
C HIS A 64 -14.43 -2.84 14.11
N PRO A 65 -14.49 -4.13 14.50
CA PRO A 65 -13.29 -4.92 14.84
C PRO A 65 -12.31 -5.11 13.66
N TYR A 66 -12.74 -4.77 12.44
CA TYR A 66 -11.92 -4.74 11.21
C TYR A 66 -11.40 -3.34 10.84
N VAL A 67 -11.87 -2.28 11.49
CA VAL A 67 -11.42 -0.91 11.25
C VAL A 67 -10.32 -0.60 12.28
N ARG A 68 -9.06 -0.71 11.83
CA ARG A 68 -7.86 -0.11 12.43
C ARG A 68 -7.29 -0.71 13.72
N LYS A 69 -7.20 -2.04 13.87
CA LYS A 69 -6.27 -2.59 14.90
C LYS A 69 -4.80 -2.25 14.62
N HIS A 70 -4.43 -2.06 13.35
CA HIS A 70 -3.11 -1.54 12.95
C HIS A 70 -3.27 -0.61 11.75
N ALA A 71 -3.58 0.65 12.03
CA ALA A 71 -3.51 1.72 11.05
C ALA A 71 -2.10 1.72 10.39
N PRO A 72 -1.98 1.63 9.05
CA PRO A 72 -0.68 1.52 8.38
C PRO A 72 0.23 2.72 8.63
N GLU A 73 -0.34 3.89 8.90
CA GLU A 73 0.39 5.10 9.32
C GLU A 73 1.05 4.98 10.70
N ASN A 74 0.56 4.07 11.56
CA ASN A 74 1.12 3.78 12.87
C ASN A 74 2.11 2.61 12.88
N ASP A 75 2.31 1.93 11.74
CA ASP A 75 3.32 0.88 11.60
C ASP A 75 4.73 1.50 11.66
N PRO A 76 5.58 1.09 12.63
CA PRO A 76 6.92 1.65 12.77
C PRO A 76 7.77 1.43 11.51
N GLU A 77 7.58 0.33 10.78
CA GLU A 77 8.35 0.07 9.57
C GLU A 77 7.95 1.02 8.44
N ASN A 78 6.67 1.42 8.35
CA ASN A 78 6.23 2.40 7.34
C ASN A 78 6.72 3.82 7.66
N ARG A 79 6.73 4.21 8.95
CA ARG A 79 7.34 5.47 9.39
C ARG A 79 8.83 5.50 9.12
N GLU A 80 9.51 4.37 9.34
CA GLU A 80 10.93 4.25 9.03
C GLU A 80 11.20 4.36 7.52
N ILE A 81 10.41 3.69 6.67
CA ILE A 81 10.51 3.82 5.21
C ILE A 81 10.37 5.30 4.78
N LYS A 82 9.38 6.04 5.33
CA LYS A 82 9.22 7.47 5.07
C LYS A 82 10.48 8.24 5.46
N ALA A 83 11.00 8.03 6.67
CA ALA A 83 12.18 8.74 7.17
C ALA A 83 13.43 8.46 6.33
N LEU A 84 13.72 7.19 6.03
CA LEU A 84 14.88 6.78 5.24
C LEU A 84 14.83 7.37 3.82
N ARG A 85 13.65 7.47 3.23
CA ARG A 85 13.51 8.05 1.89
C ARG A 85 13.56 9.57 1.88
N THR A 86 12.92 10.24 2.84
CA THR A 86 12.75 11.70 2.83
C THR A 86 13.93 12.44 3.44
N ARG A 87 14.42 11.96 4.60
CA ARG A 87 15.48 12.61 5.37
C ARG A 87 16.86 12.11 4.95
N GLU A 88 17.04 10.79 4.94
CA GLU A 88 18.32 10.18 4.59
C GLU A 88 18.51 10.02 3.07
N ARG A 89 17.45 10.30 2.29
CA ARG A 89 17.46 10.23 0.83
C ARG A 89 18.04 8.89 0.34
N LEU A 90 17.74 7.75 0.96
CA LEU A 90 18.29 6.47 0.51
C LEU A 90 17.57 5.91 -0.72
N HIS A 91 18.25 5.07 -1.50
CA HIS A 91 17.63 4.35 -2.60
C HIS A 91 16.79 3.15 -2.10
N TRP A 92 15.82 2.70 -2.91
CA TRP A 92 14.83 1.72 -2.48
C TRP A 92 15.40 0.35 -2.10
N ASP A 93 16.51 -0.04 -2.73
CA ASP A 93 17.26 -1.25 -2.40
C ASP A 93 17.97 -1.14 -1.06
N GLU A 94 18.66 -0.03 -0.80
CA GLU A 94 19.32 0.27 0.47
C GLU A 94 18.32 0.30 1.63
N ILE A 95 17.14 0.89 1.41
CA ILE A 95 16.05 0.90 2.41
C ILE A 95 15.61 -0.54 2.71
N ALA A 96 15.38 -1.36 1.68
CA ALA A 96 14.97 -2.75 1.87
C ALA A 96 16.04 -3.57 2.62
N ASP A 97 17.32 -3.37 2.29
CA ASP A 97 18.43 -4.07 2.94
C ASP A 97 18.58 -3.66 4.39
N ARG A 98 18.48 -2.36 4.70
CA ARG A 98 18.54 -1.86 6.07
C ARG A 98 17.39 -2.37 6.93
N LEU A 99 16.18 -2.41 6.40
CA LEU A 99 15.02 -2.95 7.13
C LEU A 99 15.15 -4.45 7.36
N ASN A 100 15.58 -5.20 6.35
CA ASN A 100 15.82 -6.64 6.49
C ASN A 100 16.96 -6.94 7.47
N ALA A 101 18.05 -6.17 7.45
CA ALA A 101 19.13 -6.31 8.41
C ALA A 101 18.65 -6.12 9.85
N ARG A 102 17.78 -5.13 10.10
CA ARG A 102 17.14 -4.94 11.42
C ARG A 102 16.22 -6.10 11.79
N ARG A 103 15.43 -6.62 10.84
CA ARG A 103 14.58 -7.81 11.07
C ARG A 103 15.42 -9.02 11.46
N VAL A 104 16.50 -9.29 10.73
CA VAL A 104 17.42 -10.40 11.01
C VAL A 104 18.09 -10.22 12.37
N ALA A 105 18.55 -9.01 12.70
CA ALA A 105 19.12 -8.72 14.03
C ALA A 105 18.10 -8.93 15.17
N ALA A 106 16.81 -8.72 14.89
CA ALA A 106 15.70 -8.99 15.80
C ALA A 106 15.18 -10.45 15.73
N GLY A 107 15.87 -11.37 15.05
CA GLY A 107 15.48 -12.77 14.90
C GLY A 107 14.27 -13.01 14.00
N LYS A 108 13.87 -12.03 13.18
CA LYS A 108 12.74 -12.11 12.24
C LYS A 108 13.23 -12.42 10.83
N THR A 109 12.39 -13.12 10.07
CA THR A 109 12.66 -13.39 8.65
C THR A 109 12.68 -12.09 7.84
N PRO A 110 13.68 -11.90 6.95
CA PRO A 110 13.70 -10.79 6.00
C PRO A 110 12.54 -10.94 5.00
N SER A 111 11.72 -9.92 4.86
CA SER A 111 10.52 -9.93 4.02
C SER A 111 10.38 -8.71 3.12
N PHE A 112 11.22 -7.69 3.29
CA PHE A 112 11.14 -6.48 2.49
C PHE A 112 11.84 -6.68 1.14
N THR A 113 11.06 -6.53 0.07
CA THR A 113 11.58 -6.39 -1.29
C THR A 113 11.58 -4.91 -1.69
N VAL A 114 12.37 -4.55 -2.70
CA VAL A 114 12.40 -3.18 -3.25
C VAL A 114 10.99 -2.72 -3.66
N ALA A 115 10.26 -3.59 -4.35
CA ALA A 115 8.88 -3.32 -4.77
C ALA A 115 7.93 -3.15 -3.56
N ALA A 116 8.11 -3.95 -2.51
CA ALA A 116 7.31 -3.83 -1.29
C ALA A 116 7.55 -2.50 -0.57
N VAL A 117 8.81 -2.07 -0.45
CA VAL A 117 9.18 -0.77 0.15
C VAL A 117 8.61 0.39 -0.67
N TYR A 118 8.81 0.37 -1.99
CA TYR A 118 8.27 1.39 -2.89
C TYR A 118 6.74 1.51 -2.76
N GLY A 119 6.03 0.39 -2.85
CA GLY A 119 4.58 0.37 -2.78
C GLY A 119 4.03 0.81 -1.41
N ARG A 120 4.75 0.49 -0.32
CA ARG A 120 4.42 0.99 1.03
C ARG A 120 4.61 2.49 1.13
N PHE A 121 5.75 3.02 0.66
CA PHE A 121 6.01 4.46 0.66
C PHE A 121 4.92 5.22 -0.10
N ALA A 122 4.65 4.85 -1.35
CA ALA A 122 3.70 5.57 -2.21
C ALA A 122 2.27 5.61 -1.63
N ARG A 123 1.85 4.57 -0.90
CA ARG A 123 0.49 4.50 -0.33
C ARG A 123 0.38 5.09 1.07
N VAL A 124 1.43 4.99 1.88
CA VAL A 124 1.37 5.27 3.33
C VAL A 124 2.06 6.57 3.69
N ALA A 125 3.11 6.99 2.95
CA ALA A 125 3.84 8.22 3.26
C ALA A 125 2.96 9.49 3.25
N PRO A 126 2.01 9.68 2.31
CA PRO A 126 1.08 10.83 2.36
C PRO A 126 0.25 10.84 3.65
N ARG A 127 -0.27 9.67 4.07
CA ARG A 127 -1.07 9.54 5.29
C ARG A 127 -0.27 9.83 6.56
N ILE A 128 0.98 9.40 6.59
CA ILE A 128 1.90 9.70 7.70
C ILE A 128 2.20 11.21 7.73
N ALA A 129 2.45 11.84 6.58
CA ALA A 129 2.70 13.27 6.49
C ALA A 129 1.49 14.11 6.96
N GLU A 130 0.27 13.74 6.55
CA GLU A 130 -0.97 14.34 7.05
C GLU A 130 -1.10 14.22 8.57
N LEU A 131 -0.83 13.02 9.12
CA LEU A 131 -0.89 12.77 10.56
C LEU A 131 0.18 13.57 11.34
N ASP A 132 1.37 13.73 10.76
CA ASP A 132 2.47 14.50 11.34
C ASP A 132 2.31 16.01 11.14
N GLY A 133 1.26 16.48 10.43
CA GLY A 133 0.99 17.90 10.16
C GLY A 133 1.89 18.53 9.09
N GLU A 134 2.56 17.71 8.27
CA GLU A 134 3.44 18.15 7.18
C GLU A 134 2.60 18.65 5.99
N SER A 135 2.20 19.93 6.05
CA SER A 135 1.50 20.60 4.96
C SER A 135 2.40 20.76 3.74
N GLY A 136 1.93 20.31 2.57
CA GLY A 136 2.65 20.40 1.30
C GLY A 136 3.54 19.20 0.95
N PHE A 137 3.47 18.09 1.69
CA PHE A 137 4.17 16.86 1.32
C PHE A 137 3.57 16.21 0.06
N ASP A 138 4.30 16.23 -1.06
CA ASP A 138 4.00 15.37 -2.22
C ASP A 138 5.00 14.20 -2.27
N TYR A 139 4.48 12.98 -2.12
CA TYR A 139 5.30 11.77 -2.19
C TYR A 139 5.97 11.58 -3.57
N LYS A 140 5.39 12.17 -4.64
CA LYS A 140 5.93 12.09 -6.01
C LYS A 140 7.32 12.71 -6.12
N ASP A 141 7.60 13.75 -5.34
CA ASP A 141 8.91 14.41 -5.27
C ASP A 141 10.02 13.45 -4.80
N PHE A 142 9.63 12.38 -4.09
CA PHE A 142 10.52 11.39 -3.53
C PHE A 142 10.55 10.09 -4.33
N LEU A 143 9.78 9.95 -5.41
CA LEU A 143 9.75 8.70 -6.18
C LEU A 143 11.04 8.48 -6.97
N ASN A 144 11.54 9.54 -7.59
CA ASN A 144 12.60 9.46 -8.60
C ASN A 144 13.79 10.32 -8.23
N PHE A 145 14.52 9.93 -7.19
CA PHE A 145 15.86 10.46 -6.98
C PHE A 145 16.85 9.82 -7.96
N ARG A 146 17.61 10.67 -8.65
CA ARG A 146 18.83 10.23 -9.34
C ARG A 146 19.91 10.07 -8.29
N HIS A 147 20.03 8.87 -7.75
CA HIS A 147 21.19 8.47 -6.98
C HIS A 147 22.29 8.04 -7.93
N GLU A 148 23.44 8.72 -7.90
CA GLU A 148 24.68 8.05 -8.25
C GLU A 148 24.79 6.86 -7.31
N ARG A 149 24.70 5.64 -7.86
CA ARG A 149 24.87 4.43 -7.08
C ARG A 149 26.30 4.43 -6.52
N GLN A 150 26.46 4.97 -5.31
CA GLN A 150 27.60 4.62 -4.50
C GLN A 150 27.44 3.14 -4.20
N VAL A 151 28.26 2.34 -4.87
CA VAL A 151 28.35 0.90 -4.65
C VAL A 151 28.89 0.72 -3.22
N SER A 152 28.00 0.80 -2.24
CA SER A 152 28.33 0.57 -0.85
C SER A 152 28.71 -0.90 -0.70
N ALA A 153 29.86 -1.13 -0.06
CA ALA A 153 30.57 -2.41 0.03
C ALA A 153 29.85 -3.53 0.80
N ALA A 154 28.54 -3.41 1.04
CA ALA A 154 27.73 -4.35 1.79
C ALA A 154 26.58 -4.93 0.93
N GLY A 155 26.94 -5.81 0.00
CA GLY A 155 26.26 -7.10 -0.03
C GLY A 155 24.89 -7.22 -0.69
N LYS A 156 24.58 -6.44 -1.74
CA LYS A 156 23.88 -7.04 -2.89
C LYS A 156 24.84 -7.05 -4.06
N ARG A 157 25.57 -8.16 -4.18
CA ARG A 157 26.18 -8.53 -5.44
C ARG A 157 25.03 -8.64 -6.46
N ARG A 158 24.75 -7.54 -7.19
CA ARG A 158 24.67 -7.71 -8.65
C ARG A 158 25.85 -8.61 -8.94
N ARG A 159 25.61 -9.80 -9.50
CA ARG A 159 26.67 -10.65 -10.02
C ARG A 159 27.34 -9.75 -11.07
N GLN A 160 28.29 -8.92 -10.63
CA GLN A 160 29.24 -8.29 -11.51
C GLN A 160 29.88 -9.51 -12.12
N GLU A 161 29.60 -9.73 -13.40
CA GLU A 161 30.41 -10.69 -14.14
C GLU A 161 31.85 -10.31 -13.84
N PRO A 162 32.68 -11.28 -13.40
CA PRO A 162 34.09 -11.03 -13.24
C PRO A 162 34.58 -10.31 -14.51
N PRO A 163 35.46 -9.31 -14.40
CA PRO A 163 36.05 -8.71 -15.60
C PRO A 163 36.52 -9.83 -16.51
N MET A 164 36.14 -9.75 -17.78
CA MET A 164 36.41 -10.79 -18.77
C MET A 164 37.90 -11.13 -18.72
N PRO A 165 38.29 -12.40 -18.47
CA PRO A 165 39.69 -12.76 -18.42
C PRO A 165 40.34 -12.45 -19.77
N VAL A 166 41.55 -11.92 -19.77
CA VAL A 166 42.32 -11.77 -21.00
C VAL A 166 42.75 -13.17 -21.42
N LEU A 167 42.15 -13.68 -22.49
CA LEU A 167 42.50 -14.99 -23.04
C LEU A 167 43.79 -14.87 -23.85
N GLY A 168 44.72 -15.80 -23.65
CA GLY A 168 45.86 -15.97 -24.55
C GLY A 168 45.46 -16.70 -25.84
N GLU A 169 46.32 -16.66 -26.86
CA GLU A 169 46.07 -17.28 -28.19
C GLU A 169 45.69 -18.78 -28.10
N GLY A 170 46.31 -19.52 -27.17
CA GLY A 170 45.96 -20.93 -26.93
C GLY A 170 44.59 -21.14 -26.25
N GLU A 171 44.16 -20.22 -25.39
CA GLU A 171 42.86 -20.28 -24.71
C GLU A 171 41.73 -19.84 -25.66
N GLU A 172 42.01 -18.89 -26.56
CA GLU A 172 41.09 -18.52 -27.64
C GLU A 172 40.87 -19.67 -28.63
N ALA A 173 41.93 -20.39 -28.99
CA ALA A 173 41.83 -21.58 -29.84
C ALA A 173 40.99 -22.69 -29.19
N LEU A 174 41.21 -22.96 -27.89
CA LEU A 174 40.40 -23.91 -27.12
C LEU A 174 38.94 -23.48 -27.01
N LEU A 175 38.68 -22.18 -26.81
CA LEU A 175 37.32 -21.65 -26.77
C LEU A 175 36.59 -21.86 -28.10
N ALA A 176 37.28 -21.66 -29.22
CA ALA A 176 36.75 -21.94 -30.55
C ALA A 176 36.45 -23.44 -30.76
N GLU A 177 37.35 -24.32 -30.31
CA GLU A 177 37.13 -25.78 -30.37
C GLU A 177 35.90 -26.20 -29.54
N CYS A 178 35.77 -25.70 -28.31
CA CYS A 178 34.59 -25.92 -27.47
C CYS A 178 33.30 -25.41 -28.13
N TYR A 179 33.34 -24.27 -28.81
CA TYR A 179 32.19 -23.74 -29.53
C TYR A 179 31.77 -24.65 -30.68
N GLU A 180 32.72 -25.11 -31.49
CA GLU A 180 32.46 -26.03 -32.62
C GLU A 180 31.90 -27.38 -32.14
N GLU A 181 32.39 -27.90 -31.02
CA GLU A 181 31.81 -29.08 -30.36
C GLU A 181 30.33 -28.89 -30.02
N VAL A 182 30.00 -27.77 -29.36
CA VAL A 182 28.62 -27.46 -29.00
C VAL A 182 27.75 -27.28 -30.24
N GLU A 183 28.24 -26.63 -31.28
CA GLU A 183 27.50 -26.47 -32.54
C GLU A 183 27.27 -27.81 -33.25
N ARG A 184 28.23 -28.76 -33.22
CA ARG A 184 28.03 -30.12 -33.72
C ARG A 184 26.92 -30.85 -32.96
N GLU A 185 26.96 -30.79 -31.64
CA GLU A 185 25.99 -31.49 -30.78
C GLU A 185 24.63 -30.79 -30.68
N ARG A 186 24.55 -29.51 -31.07
CA ARG A 186 23.37 -28.66 -30.94
C ARG A 186 22.13 -29.32 -31.51
N TRP A 187 22.20 -29.78 -32.75
CA TRP A 187 21.03 -30.31 -33.44
C TRP A 187 20.62 -31.70 -32.93
N GLU A 188 21.56 -32.48 -32.44
CA GLU A 188 21.26 -33.75 -31.76
C GLU A 188 20.51 -33.51 -30.45
N ASN A 189 20.99 -32.55 -29.65
CA ASN A 189 20.35 -32.16 -28.40
C ASN A 189 18.96 -31.56 -28.63
N VAL A 190 18.79 -30.72 -29.66
CA VAL A 190 17.47 -30.18 -30.02
C VAL A 190 16.54 -31.29 -30.50
N ALA A 191 16.98 -32.21 -31.36
CA ALA A 191 16.18 -33.34 -31.81
C ALA A 191 15.73 -34.24 -30.65
N ARG A 192 16.64 -34.52 -29.70
CA ARG A 192 16.34 -35.29 -28.49
C ARG A 192 15.27 -34.59 -27.64
N LYS A 193 15.42 -33.28 -27.40
CA LYS A 193 14.43 -32.47 -26.66
C LYS A 193 13.08 -32.38 -27.38
N PHE A 194 13.10 -32.22 -28.71
CA PHE A 194 11.89 -32.16 -29.53
C PHE A 194 11.11 -33.46 -29.46
N LYS A 195 11.78 -34.61 -29.53
CA LYS A 195 11.16 -35.93 -29.35
C LYS A 195 10.47 -36.07 -27.99
N VAL A 196 11.11 -35.63 -26.91
CA VAL A 196 10.53 -35.71 -25.56
C VAL A 196 9.29 -34.83 -25.45
N LYS A 197 9.32 -33.61 -26.00
CA LYS A 197 8.22 -32.65 -25.86
C LYS A 197 7.06 -32.87 -26.82
N ALA A 198 7.36 -33.20 -28.08
CA ALA A 198 6.39 -33.31 -29.15
C ALA A 198 6.02 -34.75 -29.50
N GLY A 199 6.69 -35.75 -28.92
CA GLY A 199 6.49 -37.18 -29.21
C GLY A 199 6.96 -37.62 -30.61
N LEU A 200 7.36 -36.68 -31.47
CA LEU A 200 7.77 -36.92 -32.85
C LEU A 200 9.29 -37.06 -32.96
N ARG A 201 9.74 -38.13 -33.62
CA ARG A 201 11.16 -38.35 -33.91
C ARG A 201 11.54 -37.62 -35.19
N LEU A 202 12.36 -36.58 -35.05
CA LEU A 202 13.05 -35.94 -36.17
C LEU A 202 14.56 -36.19 -36.06
N THR A 203 15.22 -36.38 -37.19
CA THR A 203 16.68 -36.41 -37.24
C THR A 203 17.26 -35.01 -37.00
N PRO A 204 18.50 -34.88 -36.50
CA PRO A 204 19.15 -33.59 -36.30
C PRO A 204 19.12 -32.69 -37.56
N ALA A 205 19.37 -33.29 -38.72
CA ALA A 205 19.34 -32.59 -40.01
C ALA A 205 17.93 -32.12 -40.43
N GLN A 206 16.87 -32.83 -40.03
CA GLN A 206 15.48 -32.38 -40.27
C GLN A 206 15.11 -31.23 -39.34
N VAL A 207 15.53 -31.30 -38.08
CA VAL A 207 15.31 -30.21 -37.11
C VAL A 207 16.04 -28.94 -37.54
N ALA A 208 17.30 -29.04 -37.95
CA ALA A 208 18.08 -27.91 -38.46
C ALA A 208 17.45 -27.28 -39.70
N ARG A 209 17.03 -28.10 -40.67
CA ARG A 209 16.32 -27.63 -41.87
C ARG A 209 14.99 -26.99 -41.54
N ARG A 210 14.23 -27.55 -40.59
CA ARG A 210 12.96 -26.99 -40.18
C ARG A 210 13.14 -25.65 -39.47
N TRP A 211 14.14 -25.52 -38.61
CA TRP A 211 14.50 -24.27 -37.94
C TRP A 211 14.86 -23.16 -38.91
N LYS A 212 15.61 -23.44 -39.98
CA LYS A 212 15.95 -22.44 -41.02
C LYS A 212 14.74 -21.91 -41.79
N ASN A 213 13.61 -22.63 -41.75
CA ASN A 213 12.39 -22.32 -42.47
C ASN A 213 11.25 -21.85 -41.54
N LEU A 214 11.54 -21.64 -40.25
CA LEU A 214 10.63 -21.01 -39.28
C LEU A 214 10.95 -19.52 -39.21
#